data_AF-A0A5D0RJW7-F1
#
_entry.id   AF-A0A5D0RJW7-F1
#
_cell.length_a   1.000
_cell.length_b   1.000
_cell.length_c   1.000
_cell.angle_alpha   90.00
_cell.angle_beta   90.00
_cell.angle_gamma   90.00
#
_symmetry.space_group_name_H-M   'P 1'
#
loop_
_entity.id
_entity.type
_entity.pdbx_description
1 polymer ?
#
loop_
_entity_poly.entity_id
_entity_poly.type
_entity_poly.pdbx_seq_one_letter_code
_entity_poly.pdbx_strand_id
1 'polypeptide(L)'
;MHDYPPRSPETLAAMERTRAAGKQLEADALAVAIWLAARTPGILVRLEIQRHHGCEDHEIAYVVPHVTERQTRRKLRATAERSLQALGWTLKPEGRDVWSISFRVKGARCPLTSASRQSRGW
;
A
#
# COMPACT_ATOMS: atom_id res chain seq x y z
N MET A 1 -11.37 -29.86 -22.46
CA MET A 1 -12.10 -28.77 -21.78
C MET A 1 -12.08 -29.12 -20.31
N HIS A 2 -11.25 -28.46 -19.49
CA HIS A 2 -11.24 -28.74 -18.05
C HIS A 2 -12.47 -28.06 -17.44
N ASP A 3 -13.47 -28.87 -17.09
CA ASP A 3 -14.56 -28.45 -16.20
C ASP A 3 -13.95 -28.22 -14.82
N TYR A 4 -13.71 -26.95 -14.47
CA TYR A 4 -13.42 -26.60 -13.09
C TYR A 4 -14.73 -26.63 -12.32
N PRO A 5 -14.81 -27.36 -11.19
CA PRO A 5 -16.02 -27.37 -10.39
C PRO A 5 -16.40 -25.94 -10.00
N PRO A 6 -17.70 -25.59 -10.00
CA PRO A 6 -18.15 -24.27 -9.59
C PRO A 6 -17.67 -23.99 -8.17
N ARG A 7 -17.22 -22.75 -7.91
CA ARG A 7 -16.74 -22.34 -6.58
C ARG A 7 -17.81 -22.58 -5.52
N SER A 8 -17.41 -23.16 -4.39
CA SER A 8 -18.32 -23.35 -3.26
C SER A 8 -18.84 -22.02 -2.72
N PRO A 9 -20.02 -21.98 -2.07
CA PRO A 9 -20.53 -20.77 -1.43
C PRO A 9 -19.54 -20.17 -0.42
N GLU A 10 -18.83 -21.01 0.33
CA GLU A 10 -17.79 -20.60 1.27
C GLU A 10 -16.62 -19.90 0.57
N THR A 11 -16.19 -20.43 -0.58
CA THR A 11 -15.14 -19.80 -1.39
C THR A 11 -15.58 -18.44 -1.90
N LEU A 12 -16.82 -18.32 -2.38
CA LEU A 12 -17.37 -17.05 -2.85
C LEU A 12 -17.47 -16.02 -1.70
N ALA A 13 -17.91 -16.45 -0.52
CA ALA A 13 -17.97 -15.61 0.67
C ALA A 13 -16.57 -15.14 1.11
N ALA A 14 -15.57 -16.03 1.09
CA ALA A 14 -14.18 -15.67 1.38
C ALA A 14 -13.65 -14.65 0.37
N MET A 15 -13.87 -14.85 -0.92
CA MET A 15 -13.46 -13.89 -1.97
C MET A 15 -14.10 -12.52 -1.77
N GLU A 16 -15.38 -12.46 -1.37
CA GLU A 16 -16.07 -11.19 -1.14
C GLU A 16 -15.54 -10.48 0.12
N ARG A 17 -15.24 -11.21 1.20
CA ARG A 17 -14.57 -10.64 2.38
C ARG A 17 -13.20 -10.07 2.04
N THR A 18 -12.38 -10.79 1.29
CA THR A 18 -11.07 -10.30 0.85
C THR A 18 -11.19 -9.07 -0.05
N ARG A 19 -12.18 -9.02 -0.94
CA ARG A 19 -12.46 -7.84 -1.76
C ARG A 19 -12.90 -6.65 -0.90
N ALA A 20 -13.79 -6.86 0.05
CA ALA A 20 -14.25 -5.82 0.97
C ALA A 20 -13.09 -5.27 1.80
N ALA A 21 -12.24 -6.15 2.34
CA ALA A 21 -11.04 -5.75 3.08
C ALA A 21 -10.05 -4.99 2.20
N GLY A 22 -9.87 -5.39 0.93
CA GLY A 22 -9.05 -4.62 -0.03
C GLY A 22 -9.55 -3.19 -0.24
N LYS A 23 -10.86 -3.00 -0.40
CA LYS A 23 -11.47 -1.65 -0.53
C LYS A 23 -11.30 -0.83 0.76
N GLN A 24 -11.48 -1.46 1.92
CA GLN A 24 -11.27 -0.78 3.20
C GLN A 24 -9.81 -0.34 3.37
N LEU A 25 -8.86 -1.20 3.00
CA LEU A 25 -7.44 -0.85 3.05
C LEU A 25 -7.13 0.36 2.16
N GLU A 26 -7.73 0.43 0.97
CA GLU A 26 -7.54 1.57 0.09
C GLU A 26 -8.04 2.87 0.70
N ALA A 27 -9.23 2.85 1.31
CA ALA A 27 -9.80 4.00 2.00
C ALA A 27 -8.93 4.44 3.20
N ASP A 28 -8.53 3.49 4.04
CA ASP A 28 -7.72 3.75 5.23
C ASP A 28 -6.33 4.26 4.87
N ALA A 29 -5.66 3.63 3.91
CA ALA A 29 -4.34 4.05 3.45
C ALA A 29 -4.38 5.45 2.82
N LEU A 30 -5.44 5.78 2.07
CA LEU A 30 -5.64 7.12 1.55
C LEU A 30 -5.85 8.15 2.67
N ALA A 31 -6.70 7.84 3.66
CA ALA A 31 -6.93 8.71 4.81
C ALA A 31 -5.63 8.97 5.60
N VAL A 32 -4.84 7.92 5.86
CA VAL A 32 -3.52 8.02 6.50
C VAL A 32 -2.57 8.86 5.66
N ALA A 33 -2.52 8.66 4.33
CA ALA A 33 -1.67 9.45 3.44
C ALA A 33 -2.01 10.95 3.47
N ILE A 34 -3.31 11.30 3.43
CA ILE A 34 -3.80 12.68 3.52
C ILE A 34 -3.43 13.29 4.87
N TRP A 35 -3.68 12.58 5.96
CA TRP A 35 -3.35 13.04 7.31
C TRP A 35 -1.85 13.25 7.52
N LEU A 36 -1.01 12.32 7.05
CA LEU A 36 0.45 12.47 7.08
C LEU A 36 0.92 13.66 6.26
N ALA A 37 0.37 13.86 5.05
CA ALA A 37 0.70 15.00 4.22
C ALA A 37 0.36 16.34 4.87
N ALA A 38 -0.78 16.43 5.57
CA ALA A 38 -1.17 17.61 6.33
C ALA A 38 -0.22 17.89 7.50
N ARG A 39 0.27 16.83 8.18
CA ARG A 39 1.20 16.94 9.32
C ARG A 39 2.63 17.25 8.92
N THR A 40 3.04 16.82 7.72
CA THR A 40 4.39 17.04 7.20
C THR A 40 4.31 17.55 5.75
N PRO A 41 3.88 18.81 5.53
CA PRO A 41 3.71 19.36 4.20
C PRO A 41 5.01 19.29 3.38
N GLY A 42 4.92 18.85 2.14
CA GLY A 42 6.07 18.76 1.22
C GLY A 42 7.04 17.60 1.46
N ILE A 43 6.88 16.83 2.55
CA ILE A 43 7.76 15.70 2.88
C ILE A 43 7.26 14.40 2.23
N LEU A 44 5.97 14.07 2.39
CA LEU A 44 5.39 12.85 1.83
C LEU A 44 5.02 13.02 0.35
N VAL A 45 5.64 12.23 -0.53
CA VAL A 45 5.33 12.20 -1.97
C VAL A 45 4.24 11.16 -2.26
N ARG A 46 4.39 9.96 -1.69
CA ARG A 46 3.51 8.83 -1.93
C ARG A 46 3.56 7.88 -0.73
N LEU A 47 2.41 7.32 -0.36
CA LEU A 47 2.35 6.20 0.57
C LEU A 47 2.08 4.93 -0.23
N GLU A 48 2.88 3.89 0.01
CA GLU A 48 2.71 2.59 -0.62
C GLU A 48 2.48 1.53 0.46
N ILE A 49 1.45 0.71 0.29
CA ILE A 49 1.13 -0.42 1.15
C ILE A 49 1.41 -1.69 0.35
N GLN A 50 2.14 -2.63 0.95
CA GLN A 50 2.50 -3.89 0.33
C GLN A 50 1.80 -5.04 1.06
N ARG A 51 1.30 -6.01 0.31
CA ARG A 51 0.70 -7.26 0.81
C ARG A 51 1.28 -8.44 0.05
N HIS A 52 1.43 -9.57 0.71
CA HIS A 52 1.74 -10.84 0.05
C HIS A 52 0.49 -11.73 -0.01
N HIS A 53 0.54 -12.79 -0.82
CA HIS A 53 -0.61 -13.70 -0.99
C HIS A 53 -1.01 -14.45 0.30
N GLY A 54 -0.11 -14.58 1.27
CA GLY A 54 -0.41 -15.16 2.59
C GLY A 54 -0.94 -14.18 3.65
N CYS A 55 -1.28 -12.94 3.28
CA CYS A 55 -1.91 -12.00 4.19
C CYS A 55 -3.39 -12.34 4.32
N GLU A 56 -3.88 -12.49 5.54
CA GLU A 56 -5.30 -12.50 5.84
C GLU A 56 -5.96 -11.15 5.49
N ASP A 57 -7.29 -11.11 5.52
CA ASP A 57 -8.09 -9.95 5.12
C ASP A 57 -7.62 -8.63 5.75
N HIS A 58 -7.24 -8.64 7.04
CA HIS A 58 -6.78 -7.47 7.79
C HIS A 58 -5.26 -7.41 8.02
N GLU A 59 -4.48 -8.11 7.22
CA GLU A 59 -3.01 -8.13 7.29
C GLU A 59 -2.35 -7.36 6.14
N ILE A 60 -1.26 -6.67 6.48
CA ILE A 60 -0.38 -5.95 5.55
C ILE A 60 1.08 -6.37 5.79
N ALA A 61 1.87 -6.46 4.72
CA ALA A 61 3.27 -6.86 4.83
C ALA A 61 4.17 -5.68 5.20
N TYR A 62 4.11 -4.61 4.40
CA TYR A 62 4.97 -3.44 4.59
C TYR A 62 4.26 -2.13 4.31
N VAL A 63 4.70 -1.08 5.00
CA VAL A 63 4.33 0.32 4.72
C VAL A 63 5.57 1.05 4.22
N VAL A 64 5.48 1.61 3.02
CA VAL A 64 6.60 2.22 2.32
C VAL A 64 6.26 3.67 1.98
N PRO A 65 6.63 4.63 2.86
CA PRO A 65 6.53 6.04 2.51
C PRO A 65 7.67 6.40 1.55
N HIS A 66 7.29 7.07 0.47
CA HIS A 66 8.18 7.75 -0.45
C HIS A 66 8.22 9.22 -0.03
N VAL A 67 9.39 9.68 0.39
CA VAL A 67 9.60 11.01 0.97
C VAL A 67 10.68 11.76 0.22
N THR A 68 10.64 13.08 0.27
CA THR A 68 11.69 13.95 -0.26
C THR A 68 12.95 13.90 0.60
N GLU A 69 12.81 13.75 1.92
CA GLU A 69 13.93 13.72 2.87
C GLU A 69 14.17 12.31 3.43
N ARG A 70 15.30 11.70 3.06
CA ARG A 70 15.59 10.31 3.46
C ARG A 70 15.63 10.09 4.98
N GLN A 71 16.05 11.09 5.74
CA GLN A 71 16.16 11.01 7.21
C GLN A 71 14.80 10.90 7.89
N THR A 72 13.75 11.51 7.31
CA THR A 72 12.40 11.51 7.89
C THR A 72 11.64 10.22 7.56
N ARG A 73 12.10 9.44 6.56
CA ARG A 73 11.46 8.20 6.10
C ARG A 73 11.15 7.22 7.23
N ARG A 74 12.10 6.97 8.13
CA ARG A 74 11.92 6.01 9.24
C ARG A 74 10.84 6.46 10.21
N LYS A 75 10.85 7.75 10.58
CA LYS A 75 9.85 8.34 11.47
C LYS A 75 8.46 8.33 10.85
N LEU A 76 8.38 8.69 9.57
CA LEU A 76 7.12 8.72 8.84
C LEU A 76 6.54 7.32 8.63
N ARG A 77 7.40 6.33 8.35
CA ARG A 77 7.02 4.91 8.28
C ARG A 77 6.42 4.44 9.60
N ALA A 78 7.13 4.64 10.71
CA ALA A 78 6.62 4.24 12.03
C ALA A 78 5.29 4.93 12.39
N THR A 79 5.11 6.19 11.95
CA THR A 79 3.85 6.92 12.17
C THR A 79 2.71 6.32 11.32
N ALA A 80 2.98 6.02 10.05
CA ALA A 80 2.01 5.38 9.16
C ALA A 80 1.62 3.98 9.64
N GLU A 81 2.59 3.17 10.04
CA GLU A 81 2.40 1.84 10.62
C GLU A 81 1.49 1.88 11.85
N ARG A 82 1.78 2.76 12.81
CA ARG A 82 0.93 2.94 14.01
C ARG A 82 -0.48 3.41 13.67
N SER A 83 -0.62 4.25 12.65
CA SER A 83 -1.94 4.75 12.23
C SER A 83 -2.79 3.64 11.64
N LEU A 84 -2.20 2.79 10.80
CA LEU A 84 -2.88 1.62 10.24
C LEU A 84 -3.21 0.58 11.32
N GLN A 85 -2.30 0.35 12.28
CA GLN A 85 -2.58 -0.52 13.42
C GLN A 85 -3.75 0.00 14.28
N ALA A 86 -3.84 1.31 14.50
CA ALA A 86 -4.96 1.91 15.21
C ALA A 86 -6.30 1.77 14.46
N LEU A 87 -6.27 1.62 13.13
CA LEU A 87 -7.43 1.31 12.29
C LEU A 87 -7.75 -0.18 12.23
N GLY A 88 -6.98 -1.04 12.92
CA GLY A 88 -7.23 -2.48 13.01
C GLY A 88 -6.37 -3.35 12.09
N TRP A 89 -5.39 -2.78 11.39
CA TRP A 89 -4.52 -3.54 10.49
C TRP A 89 -3.34 -4.18 11.22
N THR A 90 -3.03 -5.43 10.90
CA THR A 90 -1.87 -6.15 11.46
C THR A 90 -0.70 -6.14 10.49
N LEU A 91 0.50 -5.83 10.98
CA LEU A 91 1.74 -5.92 10.19
C LEU A 91 2.33 -7.32 10.28
N LYS A 92 2.51 -7.96 9.13
CA LYS A 92 3.10 -9.30 8.98
C LYS A 92 4.18 -9.27 7.90
N PRO A 93 5.36 -8.73 8.22
CA PRO A 93 6.46 -8.68 7.28
C PRO A 93 7.02 -10.09 7.05
N GLU A 94 6.75 -10.66 5.88
CA GLU A 94 7.36 -11.91 5.45
C GLU A 94 8.26 -11.68 4.23
N GLY A 95 9.33 -12.47 4.10
CA GLY A 95 10.24 -12.46 2.95
C GLY A 95 9.64 -13.13 1.70
N ARG A 96 8.38 -12.82 1.40
CA ARG A 96 7.60 -13.38 0.28
C ARG A 96 7.37 -12.33 -0.79
N ASP A 97 6.95 -12.79 -1.97
CA ASP A 97 6.54 -11.89 -3.04
C ASP A 97 5.35 -11.02 -2.60
N VAL A 98 5.50 -9.72 -2.81
CA VAL A 98 4.51 -8.71 -2.44
C VAL A 98 3.98 -7.99 -3.68
N TRP A 99 2.71 -7.63 -3.63
CA TRP A 99 2.09 -6.67 -4.53
C TRP A 99 1.80 -5.37 -3.76
N SER A 100 1.69 -4.24 -4.47
CA SER A 100 1.59 -2.93 -3.84
C SER A 100 0.41 -2.11 -4.31
N ILE A 101 -0.14 -1.33 -3.37
CA ILE A 101 -1.14 -0.28 -3.61
C ILE A 101 -0.48 1.03 -3.27
N SER A 102 -0.57 2.03 -4.16
CA SER A 102 0.16 3.28 -3.99
C SER A 102 -0.74 4.52 -4.12
N PHE A 103 -0.62 5.43 -3.16
CA PHE A 103 -1.44 6.63 -3.03
C PHE A 103 -0.55 7.86 -3.15
N ARG A 104 -0.70 8.59 -4.24
CA ARG A 104 0.03 9.85 -4.47
C ARG A 104 -0.71 10.99 -3.80
N VAL A 105 0.00 11.77 -3.00
CA VAL A 105 -0.56 12.97 -2.39
C VAL A 105 -0.41 14.15 -3.37
N LYS A 106 -1.49 14.85 -3.67
CA LYS A 106 -1.44 16.07 -4.50
C LYS A 106 -0.68 17.18 -3.74
N GLY A 107 0.25 17.84 -4.41
CA GLY A 107 1.01 18.98 -3.88
C GLY A 107 2.49 18.70 -3.58
N ALA A 108 2.89 17.43 -3.45
CA ALA A 108 4.30 17.07 -3.34
C ALA A 108 4.93 16.94 -4.74
N ARG A 109 5.74 17.93 -5.15
CA ARG A 109 6.60 17.77 -6.33
C ARG A 109 7.75 16.84 -5.96
N CYS A 110 7.80 15.68 -6.61
CA CYS A 110 9.01 14.85 -6.61
C CYS A 110 9.96 15.42 -7.67
N PRO A 111 11.21 15.80 -7.36
CA PRO A 111 12.16 16.27 -8.37
C PRO A 111 12.61 15.17 -9.35
N LEU A 112 12.18 13.92 -9.16
CA LEU A 112 12.73 12.77 -9.89
C LEU A 112 11.92 12.34 -11.12
N THR A 113 11.05 13.19 -11.67
CA THR A 113 10.45 12.95 -13.00
C THR A 113 11.10 13.84 -14.06
N SER A 114 12.37 13.56 -14.34
CA SER A 114 13.00 13.89 -15.63
C SER A 114 13.96 12.77 -16.00
N ALA A 115 13.42 11.61 -16.34
CA ALA A 115 14.13 10.62 -17.14
C ALA A 115 13.14 10.04 -18.15
N SER A 116 12.99 10.79 -19.24
CA SER A 116 12.47 10.27 -20.50
C SER A 116 13.20 8.98 -20.84
N ARG A 117 12.41 7.91 -21.02
CA ARG A 117 12.84 6.65 -21.61
C ARG A 117 13.26 6.93 -23.06
N GLN A 118 14.55 7.18 -23.31
CA GLN A 118 15.12 7.04 -24.64
C GLN A 118 15.54 5.58 -24.82
N SER A 119 14.87 4.93 -25.76
CA SER A 119 15.27 3.68 -26.39
C SER A 119 16.72 3.74 -26.88
N ARG A 120 17.52 2.75 -26.49
CA ARG A 120 18.67 2.24 -27.26
C ARG A 120 18.38 0.73 -27.38
N GLY A 121 18.24 0.09 -28.55
CA GLY A 121 18.77 0.43 -29.86
C GLY A 121 20.23 0.03 -29.95
N TRP A 122 20.50 -1.29 -29.89
CA TRP A 122 21.60 -2.02 -30.52
C TRP A 122 21.12 -3.46 -30.72
#